data_AF-A0A2V6GH98-F1
#
_entry.id   AF-A0A2V6GH98-F1
#
_cell.length_a   1.000
_cell.length_b   1.000
_cell.length_c   1.000
_cell.angle_alpha   90.00
_cell.angle_beta   90.00
_cell.angle_gamma   90.00
#
_symmetry.space_group_name_H-M   'P 1'
#
loop_
_entity.id
_entity.type
_entity.pdbx_description
1 polymer ?
#
loop_
_entity_poly.entity_id
_entity_poly.type
_entity_poly.pdbx_seq_one_letter_code
_entity_poly.pdbx_strand_id
1 'polypeptide(L)'
;GIIALQIRSDDESSREIIDPINDRDTLLCLRAEREFLRLLRCDCQSPVGVLAEMENGKMKLRAQIFEHGSASPREGEVEGARDDGDHLAAQLLKEINGE
;
A
#
# COMPACT_ATOMS: atom_id res chain seq x y z
N GLY A 1 -2.03 11.25 -5.05
CA GLY A 1 -2.01 11.29 -3.57
C GLY A 1 -3.41 11.05 -3.05
N ILE A 2 -3.56 10.54 -1.83
CA ILE A 2 -4.84 10.09 -1.25
C ILE A 2 -5.24 11.03 -0.11
N ILE A 3 -6.52 11.42 -0.05
CA ILE A 3 -7.10 12.13 1.10
C ILE A 3 -7.85 11.11 1.94
N ALA A 4 -7.46 10.96 3.21
CA ALA A 4 -8.12 10.07 4.15
C ALA A 4 -8.99 10.87 5.13
N LEU A 5 -10.20 10.39 5.38
CA LEU A 5 -11.11 10.92 6.41
C LEU A 5 -11.15 9.94 7.58
N GLN A 6 -10.92 10.44 8.80
CA GLN A 6 -11.02 9.64 10.01
C GLN A 6 -12.27 10.03 10.79
N ILE A 7 -13.02 9.02 11.22
CA ILE A 7 -14.18 9.16 12.11
C ILE A 7 -13.97 8.30 13.35
N ARG A 8 -14.78 8.53 14.39
CA ARG A 8 -14.86 7.62 15.53
C ARG A 8 -15.40 6.25 15.08
N SER A 9 -14.90 5.18 15.69
CA SER A 9 -15.24 3.81 15.30
C SER A 9 -16.70 3.43 15.55
N ASP A 10 -17.35 4.09 16.52
CA ASP A 10 -18.73 3.88 16.97
C ASP A 10 -19.73 4.92 16.43
N ASP A 11 -19.28 5.84 15.58
CA ASP A 11 -20.12 6.92 15.03
C ASP A 11 -20.73 6.50 13.67
N GLU A 12 -21.78 5.70 13.71
CA GLU A 12 -22.48 5.21 12.51
C GLU A 12 -23.08 6.36 11.68
N SER A 13 -23.50 7.46 12.33
CA SER A 13 -24.03 8.63 11.63
C SER A 13 -23.00 9.28 10.70
N SER A 14 -21.77 9.39 11.17
CA SER A 14 -20.66 9.89 10.35
C SER A 14 -20.29 8.89 9.26
N ARG A 15 -20.36 7.57 9.55
CA ARG A 15 -20.07 6.52 8.58
C ARG A 15 -20.99 6.57 7.37
N GLU A 16 -22.30 6.70 7.60
CA GLU A 16 -23.30 6.80 6.52
C GLU A 16 -23.07 8.01 5.61
N ILE A 17 -22.55 9.13 6.15
CA ILE A 17 -22.27 10.35 5.39
C ILE A 17 -21.01 10.19 4.51
N ILE A 18 -19.97 9.52 5.01
CA ILE A 18 -18.69 9.42 4.31
C ILE A 18 -18.59 8.25 3.32
N ASP A 19 -19.36 7.17 3.54
CA ASP A 19 -19.29 5.96 2.70
C ASP A 19 -19.47 6.25 1.20
N PRO A 20 -20.40 7.13 0.76
CA PRO A 20 -20.55 7.47 -0.65
C PRO A 20 -19.36 8.22 -1.27
N ILE A 21 -18.49 8.83 -0.45
CA ILE A 21 -17.31 9.59 -0.89
C ILE A 21 -16.11 8.65 -1.08
N ASN A 22 -16.15 7.46 -0.48
CA ASN A 22 -15.03 6.54 -0.45
C ASN A 22 -14.88 5.79 -1.79
N ASP A 23 -13.79 6.07 -2.50
CA ASP A 23 -13.45 5.31 -3.70
C ASP A 23 -12.85 3.94 -3.32
N ARG A 24 -13.51 2.87 -3.77
CA ARG A 24 -13.15 1.50 -3.40
C ARG A 24 -11.77 1.09 -3.90
N ASP A 25 -11.39 1.51 -5.10
CA ASP A 25 -10.11 1.12 -5.70
C ASP A 25 -8.95 1.84 -5.03
N THR A 26 -9.11 3.13 -4.77
CA THR A 26 -8.18 3.92 -3.95
C THR A 26 -8.00 3.33 -2.56
N LEU A 27 -9.09 2.89 -1.91
CA LEU A 27 -9.00 2.25 -0.59
C LEU A 27 -8.20 0.94 -0.63
N LEU A 28 -8.41 0.11 -1.66
CA LEU A 28 -7.67 -1.14 -1.82
C LEU A 28 -6.18 -0.89 -2.06
N CYS A 29 -5.84 0.06 -2.94
CA CYS A 29 -4.46 0.48 -3.18
C CYS A 29 -3.80 1.01 -1.89
N LEU A 30 -4.48 1.91 -1.17
CA LEU A 30 -4.00 2.46 0.10
C LEU A 30 -3.68 1.36 1.12
N ARG A 31 -4.54 0.33 1.22
CA ARG A 31 -4.35 -0.77 2.17
C ARG A 31 -3.10 -1.57 1.84
N ALA A 32 -2.90 -1.94 0.57
CA ALA A 32 -1.71 -2.67 0.13
C ALA A 32 -0.42 -1.87 0.38
N GLU A 33 -0.40 -0.58 0.01
CA GLU A 33 0.74 0.31 0.27
C GLU A 33 1.07 0.41 1.77
N ARG A 34 0.05 0.64 2.61
CA ARG A 34 0.23 0.75 4.06
C ARG A 34 0.67 -0.56 4.70
N GLU A 35 0.17 -1.69 4.22
CA GLU A 35 0.57 -3.00 4.71
C GLU A 35 2.03 -3.30 4.39
N PHE A 36 2.49 -2.98 3.18
CA PHE A 36 3.91 -3.09 2.83
C PHE A 36 4.80 -2.24 3.75
N LEU A 37 4.45 -0.97 3.98
CA LEU A 37 5.19 -0.09 4.90
C LEU A 37 5.17 -0.62 6.35
N ARG A 38 4.04 -1.19 6.79
CA ARG A 38 3.90 -1.80 8.12
C ARG A 38 4.82 -3.01 8.29
N LEU A 39 4.88 -3.89 7.28
CA LEU A 39 5.74 -5.08 7.28
C LEU A 39 7.21 -4.69 7.29
N LEU A 40 7.58 -3.66 6.53
CA LEU A 40 8.94 -3.11 6.49
C LEU A 40 9.32 -2.33 7.76
N ARG A 41 8.34 -2.06 8.65
CA ARG A 41 8.49 -1.25 9.88
C ARG A 41 9.02 0.15 9.60
N CYS A 42 8.64 0.72 8.46
CA CYS A 42 9.03 2.07 8.07
C CYS A 42 8.22 3.15 8.80
N ASP A 43 8.86 4.29 8.97
CA ASP A 43 8.27 5.53 9.44
C ASP A 43 8.35 6.62 8.36
N CYS A 44 7.98 7.86 8.70
CA CYS A 44 7.97 8.98 7.76
C CYS A 44 9.37 9.45 7.30
N GLN A 45 10.45 9.00 7.95
CA GLN A 45 11.82 9.36 7.59
C GLN A 45 12.52 8.23 6.82
N SER A 46 11.88 7.07 6.75
CA SER A 46 12.39 5.92 6.00
C SER A 46 12.40 6.24 4.50
N PRO A 47 13.54 6.11 3.82
CA PRO A 47 13.66 6.43 2.39
C PRO A 47 13.11 5.28 1.55
N VAL A 48 11.78 5.15 1.56
CA VAL A 48 11.02 4.08 0.89
C VAL A 48 9.89 4.69 0.08
N GLY A 49 9.73 4.19 -1.15
CA GLY A 49 8.56 4.43 -1.98
C GLY A 49 7.78 3.13 -2.17
N VAL A 50 6.45 3.20 -2.11
CA VAL A 50 5.55 2.12 -2.49
C VAL A 50 4.40 2.72 -3.29
N LEU A 51 3.94 2.00 -4.31
CA LEU A 51 2.78 2.39 -5.10
C LEU A 51 1.95 1.17 -5.49
N ALA A 52 0.65 1.25 -5.26
CA ALA A 52 -0.34 0.31 -5.76
C ALA A 52 -1.20 0.96 -6.85
N GLU A 53 -1.36 0.26 -7.98
CA GLU A 53 -2.21 0.70 -9.09
C GLU A 53 -3.19 -0.40 -9.48
N MET A 54 -4.42 -0.01 -9.83
CA MET A 54 -5.42 -0.92 -10.38
C MET A 54 -5.38 -0.86 -11.91
N GLU A 55 -4.96 -1.95 -12.55
CA GLU A 55 -4.89 -2.06 -14.01
C GLU A 55 -5.58 -3.35 -14.46
N ASN A 56 -6.47 -3.27 -15.45
CA ASN A 56 -7.15 -4.42 -16.05
C ASN A 56 -7.84 -5.37 -15.03
N GLY A 57 -8.35 -4.81 -13.93
CA GLY A 57 -9.03 -5.56 -12.87
C GLY A 57 -8.09 -6.28 -11.89
N LYS A 58 -6.79 -6.02 -11.96
CA LYS A 58 -5.76 -6.54 -11.07
C LYS A 58 -5.07 -5.41 -10.30
N MET A 59 -4.49 -5.77 -9.16
CA MET A 59 -3.62 -4.86 -8.41
C MET A 59 -2.17 -5.12 -8.77
N LYS A 60 -1.46 -4.05 -9.10
CA LYS A 60 -0.02 -4.02 -9.31
C LYS A 60 0.63 -3.24 -8.18
N LEU A 61 1.55 -3.86 -7.44
CA LEU A 61 2.22 -3.25 -6.28
C LEU A 61 3.73 -3.24 -6.51
N ARG A 62 4.34 -2.07 -6.46
CA ARG A 62 5.80 -1.89 -6.61
C ARG A 62 6.38 -1.09 -5.46
N ALA A 63 7.63 -1.34 -5.12
CA ALA A 63 8.33 -0.56 -4.10
C ALA A 63 9.81 -0.40 -4.41
N GLN A 64 10.40 0.64 -3.82
CA GLN A 64 11.82 0.94 -3.84
C GLN A 64 12.31 1.32 -2.44
N ILE A 65 13.41 0.70 -2.00
CA ILE A 65 14.07 0.96 -0.71
C ILE A 65 15.46 1.52 -1.00
N PHE A 66 15.73 2.72 -0.51
CA PHE A 66 17.03 3.37 -0.66
C PHE A 66 17.86 3.19 0.61
N GLU A 67 19.08 2.67 0.48
CA GLU A 67 19.96 2.46 1.62
C GLU A 67 21.12 3.45 1.59
N HIS A 68 21.51 3.93 2.78
CA HIS A 68 22.61 4.87 2.89
C HIS A 68 23.92 4.20 2.46
N GLY A 69 24.56 4.74 1.42
CA GLY A 69 25.80 4.18 0.87
C GLY A 69 25.61 3.14 -0.22
N SER A 70 24.37 2.77 -0.60
CA SER A 70 24.11 1.97 -1.79
C SER A 70 24.02 2.85 -3.04
N ALA A 71 24.58 2.37 -4.16
CA ALA A 71 24.50 3.04 -5.46
C ALA A 71 23.15 2.85 -6.17
N SER A 72 22.42 1.79 -5.81
CA SER A 72 21.12 1.44 -6.39
C SER A 72 20.11 1.08 -5.30
N PRO A 73 18.82 1.46 -5.46
CA PRO A 73 17.77 1.01 -4.56
C PRO A 73 17.55 -0.51 -4.71
N ARG A 74 17.02 -1.12 -3.66
CA ARG A 74 16.36 -2.43 -3.78
C ARG A 74 14.95 -2.20 -4.27
N GLU A 75 14.52 -2.92 -5.29
CA GLU A 75 13.22 -2.74 -5.93
C GLU A 75 12.58 -4.08 -6.28
N GLY A 76 11.26 -4.08 -6.42
CA GLY A 76 10.47 -5.26 -6.74
C GLY A 76 9.06 -4.90 -7.16
N GLU A 77 8.37 -5.84 -7.78
CA GLU A 77 7.03 -5.64 -8.32
C GLU A 77 6.23 -6.94 -8.36
N VAL A 78 5.02 -6.91 -7.79
CA VAL A 78 4.08 -8.03 -7.80
C VAL A 78 2.74 -7.62 -8.42
N GLU A 79 2.03 -8.59 -8.98
CA GLU A 79 0.68 -8.42 -9.50
C GLU A 79 -0.22 -9.55 -9.00
N GLY A 80 -1.47 -9.23 -8.65
CA GLY A 80 -2.46 -10.23 -8.28
C GLY A 80 -3.89 -9.74 -8.30
N ALA A 81 -4.76 -10.48 -7.61
CA ALA A 81 -6.16 -10.12 -7.50
C ALA A 81 -6.32 -8.79 -6.77
N ARG A 82 -7.33 -8.00 -7.16
CA ARG A 82 -7.58 -6.64 -6.63
C ARG A 82 -7.80 -6.59 -5.11
N ASP A 83 -8.24 -7.68 -4.51
CA ASP A 83 -8.55 -7.81 -3.08
C ASP A 83 -7.46 -8.56 -2.30
N ASP A 84 -6.34 -8.91 -2.92
CA ASP A 84 -5.24 -9.69 -2.34
C ASP A 84 -4.10 -8.81 -1.79
N GLY A 85 -4.39 -7.54 -1.47
CA GLY A 85 -3.39 -6.52 -1.15
C GLY A 85 -2.42 -6.90 -0.02
N ASP A 86 -2.91 -7.55 1.03
CA ASP A 86 -2.07 -7.96 2.18
C ASP A 86 -1.07 -9.07 1.80
N HIS A 87 -1.52 -10.03 0.99
CA HIS A 87 -0.67 -11.11 0.49
C HIS A 87 0.35 -10.58 -0.52
N LEU A 88 -0.06 -9.69 -1.43
CA LEU A 88 0.83 -9.01 -2.36
C LEU A 88 1.90 -8.19 -1.63
N ALA A 89 1.55 -7.48 -0.56
CA ALA A 89 2.52 -6.76 0.25
C ALA A 89 3.57 -7.69 0.89
N ALA A 90 3.15 -8.85 1.40
CA ALA A 90 4.07 -9.85 1.96
C ALA A 90 4.94 -10.49 0.87
N GLN A 91 4.38 -10.76 -0.31
CA GLN A 91 5.11 -11.30 -1.45
C GLN A 91 6.18 -10.31 -1.95
N LEU A 92 5.81 -9.03 -2.09
CA LEU A 92 6.72 -7.97 -2.53
C LEU A 92 7.91 -7.82 -1.56
N LEU A 93 7.66 -7.92 -0.25
CA LEU A 93 8.74 -7.85 0.73
C LEU A 93 9.75 -8.99 0.57
N LYS A 94 9.27 -10.22 0.31
CA LYS A 94 10.16 -11.37 0.03
C LYS A 94 10.96 -11.15 -1.24
N GLU A 95 10.29 -10.72 -2.30
CA GLU A 95 10.92 -10.44 -3.59
C GLU A 95 12.06 -9.40 -3.47
N ILE A 96 11.81 -8.29 -2.77
CA ILE A 96 12.80 -7.23 -2.53
C ILE A 96 13.97 -7.69 -1.64
N ASN A 97 13.75 -8.69 -0.79
CA ASN A 97 14.79 -9.30 0.04
C ASN A 97 15.51 -10.46 -0.65
N GLY A 98 15.05 -10.91 -1.82
CA GLY A 98 15.60 -12.05 -2.55
C GLY A 98 15.27 -13.41 -1.93
N GLU A 99 14.13 -13.53 -1.24
CA GLU A 99 13.61 -14.76 -0.62
C GLU A 99 12.59 -15.51 -1.48
#